data_AF-A0A1G3ZDX9-F1
#
_entry.id   AF-A0A1G3ZDX9-F1
#
_cell.length_a   1.000
_cell.length_b   1.000
_cell.length_c   1.000
_cell.angle_alpha   90.00
_cell.angle_beta   90.00
_cell.angle_gamma   90.00
#
_symmetry.space_group_name_H-M   'P 1'
#
loop_
_entity.id
_entity.type
_entity.pdbx_description
1 polymer ?
#
loop_
_entity_poly.entity_id
_entity_poly.type
_entity_poly.pdbx_seq_one_letter_code
_entity_poly.pdbx_strand_id
1 'polypeptide(L)'
;MEKSIILPQWIVVRLGNDMNWWVEKTSDEIFWPREGLSVLDPRQFRDIAERLGEYYAIGFQRMTFAKAFALFTAESELDEGRLRLKIALQPGEDAGDKLFALPLFVDDEQSTYRDLVDNLIGLRVKLLNKMHHYAHVVDDLELEEELVAKLNDRYFNGGSLHCYDEINEILSWSPAEWDGSDEADDKLRAVQEEDEKEEQS
;
A
#
# COMPACT_ATOMS: atom_id res chain seq x y z
N MET A 1 -15.89 25.42 5.07
CA MET A 1 -16.65 24.41 4.32
C MET A 1 -15.73 23.22 4.19
N GLU A 2 -16.03 22.10 4.82
CA GLU A 2 -15.32 20.84 4.52
C GLU A 2 -15.58 20.53 3.04
N LYS A 3 -14.52 20.50 2.23
CA LYS A 3 -14.62 19.99 0.88
C LYS A 3 -14.84 18.48 1.00
N SER A 4 -16.01 18.02 0.62
CA SER A 4 -16.28 16.59 0.54
C SER A 4 -15.47 15.98 -0.60
N ILE A 5 -14.85 14.84 -0.33
CA ILE A 5 -14.22 14.01 -1.36
C ILE A 5 -15.32 13.63 -2.37
N ILE A 6 -15.20 14.08 -3.62
CA ILE A 6 -16.09 13.66 -4.69
C ILE A 6 -15.47 12.41 -5.30
N LEU A 7 -15.98 11.24 -4.89
CA LEU A 7 -15.56 9.97 -5.45
C LEU A 7 -16.33 9.70 -6.75
N PRO A 8 -15.66 9.16 -7.79
CA PRO A 8 -16.34 8.77 -9.00
C PRO A 8 -17.28 7.61 -8.68
N GLN A 9 -18.51 7.68 -9.20
CA GLN A 9 -19.51 6.62 -8.99
C GLN A 9 -19.08 5.31 -9.65
N TRP A 10 -18.33 5.41 -10.75
CA TRP A 10 -17.74 4.28 -11.45
C TRP A 10 -16.40 4.66 -12.07
N ILE A 11 -15.55 3.66 -12.24
CA ILE A 11 -14.27 3.75 -12.94
C ILE A 11 -14.16 2.61 -13.95
N VAL A 12 -13.43 2.82 -15.03
CA VAL A 12 -12.95 1.77 -15.94
C VAL A 12 -11.48 1.58 -15.67
N VAL A 13 -11.09 0.34 -15.42
CA VAL A 13 -9.71 -0.06 -15.22
C VAL A 13 -9.25 -0.99 -16.33
N ARG A 14 -7.97 -0.91 -16.66
CA ARG A 14 -7.30 -1.75 -17.65
C ARG A 14 -6.11 -2.45 -17.02
N LEU A 15 -5.91 -3.71 -17.37
CA LEU A 15 -4.72 -4.47 -17.02
C LEU A 15 -3.52 -3.97 -17.84
N GLY A 16 -2.47 -3.56 -17.15
CA GLY A 16 -1.19 -3.15 -17.73
C GLY A 16 -0.33 -4.32 -18.17
N ASN A 17 0.73 -4.03 -18.90
CA ASN A 17 1.74 -5.04 -19.28
C ASN A 17 2.54 -5.55 -18.08
N ASP A 18 2.51 -4.79 -16.98
CA ASP A 18 3.07 -5.10 -15.68
C ASP A 18 2.14 -5.97 -14.82
N MET A 19 1.03 -6.44 -15.38
CA MET A 19 0.00 -7.25 -14.70
C MET A 19 -0.71 -6.51 -13.55
N ASN A 20 -0.61 -5.18 -13.50
CA ASN A 20 -1.33 -4.34 -12.54
C ASN A 20 -2.55 -3.66 -13.15
N TRP A 21 -3.48 -3.22 -12.30
CA TRP A 21 -4.68 -2.53 -12.74
C TRP A 21 -4.50 -1.01 -12.69
N TRP A 22 -4.85 -0.36 -13.79
CA TRP A 22 -4.70 1.08 -13.96
C TRP A 22 -6.03 1.71 -14.36
N VAL A 23 -6.36 2.87 -13.80
CA VAL A 23 -7.55 3.63 -14.20
C VAL A 23 -7.39 4.13 -15.62
N GLU A 24 -8.35 3.80 -16.49
CA GLU A 24 -8.44 4.29 -17.87
C GLU A 24 -9.47 5.41 -18.00
N LYS A 25 -10.59 5.32 -17.26
CA LYS A 25 -11.68 6.30 -17.32
C LYS A 25 -12.42 6.38 -16.00
N THR A 26 -12.99 7.53 -15.68
CA THR A 26 -13.88 7.71 -14.53
C THR A 26 -15.23 8.30 -14.94
N SER A 27 -16.19 8.26 -14.03
CA SER A 27 -17.51 8.87 -14.23
C SER A 27 -17.49 10.39 -14.33
N ASP A 28 -16.46 11.02 -13.80
CA ASP A 28 -16.42 12.46 -13.59
C ASP A 28 -15.55 13.10 -14.68
N GLU A 29 -16.10 14.12 -15.37
CA GLU A 29 -15.38 14.84 -16.44
C GLU A 29 -14.13 15.60 -15.94
N ILE A 30 -14.07 15.86 -14.62
CA ILE A 30 -13.01 16.61 -13.94
C ILE A 30 -12.36 15.71 -12.87
N PHE A 31 -12.14 14.43 -13.16
CA PHE A 31 -11.33 13.60 -12.28
C PHE A 31 -9.84 13.90 -12.53
N TRP A 32 -9.17 14.44 -11.51
CA TRP A 32 -7.72 14.61 -11.49
C TRP A 32 -7.14 13.46 -10.65
N PRO A 33 -6.16 12.68 -11.15
CA PRO A 33 -5.14 12.96 -12.15
C PRO A 33 -5.33 12.20 -13.49
N ARG A 34 -4.74 12.76 -14.55
CA ARG A 34 -5.09 12.51 -15.96
C ARG A 34 -4.53 11.23 -16.58
N GLU A 35 -3.58 10.53 -15.99
CA GLU A 35 -3.08 9.21 -16.42
C GLU A 35 -2.41 8.49 -15.23
N GLY A 36 -2.40 7.15 -15.23
CA GLY A 36 -1.51 6.37 -14.37
C GLY A 36 -1.94 6.20 -12.90
N LEU A 37 -3.24 6.33 -12.58
CA LEU A 37 -3.71 5.93 -11.25
C LEU A 37 -3.73 4.40 -11.14
N SER A 38 -3.02 3.89 -10.14
CA SER A 38 -2.99 2.48 -9.79
C SER A 38 -4.21 2.08 -8.98
N VAL A 39 -4.64 0.82 -9.13
CA VAL A 39 -5.73 0.22 -8.39
C VAL A 39 -5.26 -1.10 -7.82
N LEU A 40 -5.36 -1.27 -6.50
CA LEU A 40 -5.11 -2.57 -5.90
C LEU A 40 -6.23 -3.54 -6.29
N ASP A 41 -5.85 -4.70 -6.82
CA ASP A 41 -6.78 -5.81 -6.95
C ASP A 41 -7.10 -6.44 -5.58
N PRO A 42 -8.14 -7.29 -5.48
CA PRO A 42 -8.53 -7.86 -4.19
C PRO A 42 -7.47 -8.72 -3.51
N ARG A 43 -6.55 -9.34 -4.28
CA ARG A 43 -5.43 -10.12 -3.75
C ARG A 43 -4.36 -9.19 -3.21
N GLN A 44 -4.01 -8.15 -3.95
CA GLN A 44 -3.03 -7.13 -3.51
C GLN A 44 -3.49 -6.41 -2.24
N PHE A 45 -4.76 -6.02 -2.17
CA PHE A 45 -5.32 -5.35 -0.99
C PHE A 45 -5.27 -6.26 0.25
N ARG A 46 -5.62 -7.54 0.10
CA ARG A 46 -5.57 -8.52 1.19
C ARG A 46 -4.15 -8.80 1.65
N ASP A 47 -3.23 -9.02 0.71
CA ASP A 47 -1.82 -9.27 0.99
C ASP A 47 -1.21 -8.14 1.84
N ILE A 48 -1.44 -6.88 1.45
CA ILE A 48 -1.01 -5.72 2.25
C ILE A 48 -1.68 -5.75 3.63
N ALA A 49 -3.00 -5.95 3.70
CA ALA A 49 -3.74 -5.94 4.96
C ALA A 49 -3.22 -7.01 5.95
N GLU A 50 -2.86 -8.20 5.44
CA GLU A 50 -2.27 -9.29 6.21
C GLU A 50 -0.89 -8.92 6.75
N ARG A 51 -0.01 -8.38 5.90
CA ARG A 51 1.35 -7.94 6.29
C ARG A 51 1.33 -6.80 7.31
N LEU A 52 0.36 -5.88 7.19
CA LEU A 52 0.15 -4.81 8.17
C LEU A 52 -0.26 -5.33 9.55
N GLY A 53 -0.63 -6.61 9.67
CA GLY A 53 -0.89 -7.28 10.95
C GLY A 53 0.29 -7.20 11.92
N GLU A 54 1.53 -7.33 11.41
CA GLU A 54 2.76 -7.25 12.21
C GLU A 54 2.95 -5.87 12.87
N TYR A 55 2.39 -4.84 12.24
CA TYR A 55 2.54 -3.46 12.67
C TYR A 55 1.53 -3.04 13.74
N TYR A 56 0.51 -3.85 14.03
CA TYR A 56 -0.49 -3.55 15.06
C TYR A 56 0.14 -3.41 16.45
N ALA A 57 1.10 -4.28 16.79
CA ALA A 57 1.78 -4.26 18.08
C ALA A 57 2.66 -3.02 18.30
N ILE A 58 2.99 -2.28 17.24
CA ILE A 58 3.81 -1.06 17.30
C ILE A 58 3.02 0.22 17.02
N GLY A 59 1.69 0.12 16.92
CA GLY A 59 0.77 1.27 16.92
C GLY A 59 0.04 1.52 15.61
N PHE A 60 0.16 0.64 14.60
CA PHE A 60 -0.64 0.78 13.38
C PHE A 60 -2.13 0.54 13.66
N GLN A 61 -2.97 1.46 13.22
CA GLN A 61 -4.42 1.34 13.41
C GLN A 61 -5.04 0.61 12.22
N ARG A 62 -5.79 -0.47 12.51
CA ARG A 62 -6.42 -1.34 11.49
C ARG A 62 -7.19 -0.58 10.42
N MET A 63 -7.88 0.50 10.81
CA MET A 63 -8.73 1.27 9.91
C MET A 63 -7.96 2.29 9.05
N THR A 64 -6.70 2.60 9.38
CA THR A 64 -5.90 3.57 8.61
C THR A 64 -5.69 3.08 7.18
N PHE A 65 -5.37 1.79 7.00
CA PHE A 65 -5.22 1.20 5.67
C PHE A 65 -6.50 1.32 4.86
N ALA A 66 -7.63 0.81 5.37
CA ALA A 66 -8.89 0.82 4.63
C ALA A 66 -9.39 2.25 4.31
N LYS A 67 -9.14 3.22 5.20
CA LYS A 67 -9.54 4.63 5.00
C LYS A 67 -8.73 5.34 3.92
N ALA A 68 -7.56 4.84 3.57
CA ALA A 68 -6.71 5.42 2.51
C ALA A 68 -7.22 5.12 1.09
N PHE A 69 -8.26 4.28 0.94
CA PHE A 69 -8.77 3.85 -0.35
C PHE A 69 -10.29 4.00 -0.48
N ALA A 70 -10.74 4.34 -1.68
CA ALA A 70 -12.11 4.08 -2.11
C ALA A 70 -12.22 2.64 -2.62
N LEU A 71 -13.24 1.93 -2.13
CA LEU A 71 -13.47 0.54 -2.49
C LEU A 71 -14.49 0.44 -3.62
N PHE A 72 -14.18 -0.40 -4.61
CA PHE A 72 -14.99 -0.65 -5.79
C PHE A 72 -15.23 -2.16 -5.96
N THR A 73 -16.35 -2.50 -6.58
CA THR A 73 -16.67 -3.86 -7.02
C THR A 73 -16.79 -3.93 -8.53
N ALA A 74 -16.47 -5.08 -9.11
CA ALA A 74 -16.65 -5.32 -10.54
C ALA A 74 -18.14 -5.27 -10.91
N GLU A 75 -18.50 -4.37 -11.81
CA GLU A 75 -19.86 -4.24 -12.35
C GLU A 75 -20.00 -5.05 -13.64
N SER A 76 -19.03 -4.93 -14.55
CA SER A 76 -19.03 -5.67 -15.82
C SER A 76 -17.62 -5.75 -16.40
N GLU A 77 -17.38 -6.79 -17.20
CA GLU A 77 -16.23 -6.86 -18.10
C GLU A 77 -16.58 -6.16 -19.40
N LEU A 78 -15.71 -5.26 -19.87
CA LEU A 78 -15.95 -4.51 -21.10
C LEU A 78 -15.37 -5.26 -22.30
N ASP A 79 -14.10 -5.68 -22.19
CA ASP A 79 -13.37 -6.55 -23.11
C ASP A 79 -12.09 -7.09 -22.44
N GLU A 80 -11.24 -7.79 -23.20
CA GLU A 80 -10.04 -8.44 -22.68
C GLU A 80 -9.14 -7.47 -21.91
N GLY A 81 -9.04 -7.70 -20.60
CA GLY A 81 -8.22 -6.90 -19.71
C GLY A 81 -8.82 -5.55 -19.32
N ARG A 82 -10.11 -5.30 -19.58
CA ARG A 82 -10.82 -4.08 -19.13
C ARG A 82 -12.08 -4.39 -18.32
N LEU A 83 -12.16 -3.76 -17.14
CA LEU A 83 -13.29 -3.90 -16.22
C LEU A 83 -13.91 -2.54 -15.94
N ARG A 84 -15.24 -2.52 -15.86
CA ARG A 84 -15.99 -1.41 -15.28
C ARG A 84 -16.27 -1.75 -13.82
N LEU A 85 -15.85 -0.86 -12.93
CA LEU A 85 -16.03 -0.97 -11.49
C LEU A 85 -16.98 0.11 -10.99
N LYS A 86 -17.81 -0.22 -10.00
CA LYS A 86 -18.72 0.71 -9.33
C LYS A 86 -18.37 0.82 -7.85
N ILE A 87 -18.67 1.95 -7.24
CA ILE A 87 -18.43 2.17 -5.80
C ILE A 87 -19.09 1.05 -4.96
N ALA A 88 -18.36 0.51 -3.99
CA ALA A 88 -18.87 -0.50 -3.07
C ALA A 88 -19.64 0.20 -1.93
N LEU A 89 -20.98 0.14 -1.97
CA LEU A 89 -21.84 0.81 -0.98
C LEU A 89 -21.76 0.18 0.43
N GLN A 90 -21.38 -1.10 0.52
CA GLN A 90 -21.11 -1.77 1.78
C GLN A 90 -19.92 -2.74 1.62
N PRO A 91 -18.82 -2.58 2.38
CA PRO A 91 -17.79 -3.61 2.49
C PRO A 91 -18.37 -4.80 3.26
N GLY A 92 -18.96 -5.77 2.56
CA GLY A 92 -19.42 -7.02 3.19
C GLY A 92 -20.56 -7.76 2.48
N GLU A 93 -21.53 -7.07 1.87
CA GLU A 93 -22.74 -7.74 1.35
C GLU A 93 -22.68 -8.05 -0.15
N ASP A 94 -22.13 -7.16 -0.99
CA ASP A 94 -22.28 -7.26 -2.45
C ASP A 94 -21.14 -8.01 -3.18
N ALA A 95 -20.00 -8.26 -2.53
CA ALA A 95 -18.79 -8.63 -3.27
C ALA A 95 -17.81 -9.46 -2.43
N GLY A 96 -18.30 -10.52 -1.79
CA GLY A 96 -17.52 -11.44 -0.94
C GLY A 96 -16.04 -11.49 -1.33
N ASP A 97 -15.24 -10.67 -0.65
CA ASP A 97 -13.78 -10.62 -0.78
C ASP A 97 -13.16 -10.09 -2.09
N LYS A 98 -13.94 -9.50 -3.02
CA LYS A 98 -13.47 -9.02 -4.33
C LYS A 98 -13.53 -7.49 -4.48
N LEU A 99 -12.93 -6.77 -3.54
CA LEU A 99 -12.88 -5.31 -3.57
C LEU A 99 -11.60 -4.82 -4.24
N PHE A 100 -11.75 -3.99 -5.26
CA PHE A 100 -10.68 -3.18 -5.81
C PHE A 100 -10.53 -1.92 -4.99
N ALA A 101 -9.29 -1.46 -4.77
CA ALA A 101 -9.02 -0.31 -3.91
C ALA A 101 -8.29 0.79 -4.70
N LEU A 102 -8.93 1.95 -4.82
CA LEU A 102 -8.38 3.13 -5.45
C LEU A 102 -7.82 4.07 -4.37
N PRO A 103 -6.52 4.44 -4.41
CA PRO A 103 -5.94 5.43 -3.50
C PRO A 103 -6.72 6.75 -3.47
N LEU A 104 -6.94 7.29 -2.28
CA LEU A 104 -7.64 8.55 -2.09
C LEU A 104 -6.70 9.76 -2.11
N PHE A 105 -6.96 10.65 -3.07
CA PHE A 105 -6.40 12.00 -3.16
C PHE A 105 -7.55 12.99 -2.99
N VAL A 106 -7.52 13.81 -1.93
CA VAL A 106 -8.61 14.75 -1.61
C VAL A 106 -8.43 16.05 -2.40
N ASP A 107 -7.21 16.57 -2.44
CA ASP A 107 -6.76 17.66 -3.32
C ASP A 107 -5.21 17.71 -3.38
N ASP A 108 -4.65 18.78 -3.97
CA ASP A 108 -3.21 19.00 -4.12
C ASP A 108 -2.45 19.10 -2.77
N GLU A 109 -3.16 19.33 -1.65
CA GLU A 109 -2.56 19.53 -0.32
C GLU A 109 -2.92 18.41 0.68
N GLN A 110 -3.98 17.63 0.44
CA GLN A 110 -4.45 16.59 1.35
C GLN A 110 -4.66 15.25 0.61
N SER A 111 -3.95 14.22 1.06
CA SER A 111 -4.12 12.85 0.56
C SER A 111 -4.06 11.86 1.71
N THR A 112 -5.18 11.17 1.97
CA THR A 112 -5.24 10.10 2.97
C THR A 112 -4.34 8.93 2.60
N TYR A 113 -4.11 8.71 1.30
CA TYR A 113 -3.12 7.74 0.84
C TYR A 113 -1.69 8.19 1.16
N ARG A 114 -1.35 9.48 1.00
CA ARG A 114 -0.04 9.98 1.39
C ARG A 114 0.20 9.93 2.89
N ASP A 115 -0.82 10.27 3.68
CA ASP A 115 -0.78 10.11 5.15
C ASP A 115 -0.52 8.64 5.55
N LEU A 116 -1.09 7.67 4.82
CA LEU A 116 -0.80 6.25 5.02
C LEU A 116 0.67 5.95 4.71
N VAL A 117 1.19 6.40 3.56
CA VAL A 117 2.58 6.18 3.15
C VAL A 117 3.57 6.71 4.20
N ASP A 118 3.39 7.95 4.65
CA ASP A 118 4.26 8.58 5.65
C ASP A 118 4.20 7.84 6.99
N ASN A 119 3.01 7.37 7.38
CA ASN A 119 2.83 6.54 8.57
C ASN A 119 3.57 5.19 8.44
N LEU A 120 3.49 4.54 7.27
CA LEU A 120 4.17 3.27 7.03
C LEU A 120 5.70 3.39 7.07
N ILE A 121 6.26 4.51 6.61
CA ILE A 121 7.70 4.80 6.68
C ILE A 121 8.18 4.79 8.14
N GLY A 122 7.59 5.64 8.98
CA GLY A 122 7.99 5.72 10.40
C GLY A 122 7.71 4.42 11.16
N LEU A 123 6.64 3.71 10.80
CA LEU A 123 6.35 2.40 11.38
C LEU A 123 7.35 1.32 10.95
N ARG A 124 7.84 1.33 9.71
CA ARG A 124 8.86 0.39 9.24
C ARG A 124 10.15 0.57 10.01
N VAL A 125 10.63 1.80 10.13
CA VAL A 125 11.85 2.12 10.90
C VAL A 125 11.68 1.74 12.36
N LYS A 126 10.52 2.03 12.95
CA LYS A 126 10.20 1.61 14.33
C LYS A 126 10.21 0.10 14.50
N LEU A 127 9.66 -0.66 13.54
CA LEU A 127 9.68 -2.13 13.57
C LEU A 127 11.11 -2.65 13.52
N LEU A 128 11.90 -2.17 12.55
CA LEU A 128 13.31 -2.51 12.38
C LEU A 128 14.08 -2.27 13.69
N ASN A 129 14.07 -1.03 14.19
CA ASN A 129 14.72 -0.63 15.44
C ASN A 129 14.27 -1.42 16.68
N LYS A 130 13.05 -1.98 16.68
CA LYS A 130 12.56 -2.85 17.76
C LYS A 130 13.05 -4.28 17.61
N MET A 131 13.04 -4.83 16.39
CA MET A 131 13.40 -6.21 16.13
C MET A 131 14.90 -6.47 16.29
N HIS A 132 15.73 -5.44 16.17
CA HIS A 132 17.17 -5.64 16.20
C HIS A 132 17.93 -4.55 16.95
N HIS A 133 19.03 -4.94 17.56
CA HIS A 133 19.95 -4.05 18.26
C HIS A 133 21.08 -3.63 17.33
N TYR A 134 20.83 -2.59 16.54
CA TYR A 134 21.79 -2.04 15.58
C TYR A 134 22.95 -1.31 16.26
N ALA A 135 24.08 -1.20 15.55
CA ALA A 135 25.18 -0.31 15.94
C ALA A 135 24.75 1.17 15.90
N HIS A 136 23.85 1.51 14.97
CA HIS A 136 23.24 2.84 14.82
C HIS A 136 21.73 2.69 14.59
N VAL A 137 20.93 3.56 15.21
CA VAL A 137 19.48 3.59 15.04
C VAL A 137 19.16 3.99 13.61
N VAL A 138 18.30 3.21 12.95
CA VAL A 138 17.82 3.52 11.61
C VAL A 138 16.97 4.78 11.65
N ASP A 139 17.19 5.70 10.70
CA ASP A 139 16.48 6.99 10.59
C ASP A 139 15.41 6.93 9.49
N ASP A 140 14.27 7.60 9.73
CA ASP A 140 13.18 7.72 8.76
C ASP A 140 13.68 8.41 7.47
N LEU A 141 14.59 9.37 7.62
CA LEU A 141 15.17 10.11 6.50
C LEU A 141 15.93 9.21 5.51
N GLU A 142 16.61 8.16 5.99
CA GLU A 142 17.36 7.24 5.12
C GLU A 142 16.41 6.48 4.18
N LEU A 143 15.33 5.93 4.73
CA LEU A 143 14.28 5.27 3.95
C LEU A 143 13.62 6.24 2.97
N GLU A 144 13.28 7.46 3.41
CA GLU A 144 12.68 8.47 2.55
C GLU A 144 13.59 8.85 1.36
N GLU A 145 14.87 9.08 1.61
CA GLU A 145 15.85 9.43 0.57
C GLU A 145 15.97 8.32 -0.48
N GLU A 146 15.98 7.06 -0.07
CA GLU A 146 16.01 5.92 -0.99
C GLU A 146 14.73 5.80 -1.83
N LEU A 147 13.55 5.98 -1.22
CA LEU A 147 12.28 5.95 -1.92
C LEU A 147 12.20 7.08 -2.96
N VAL A 148 12.67 8.28 -2.60
CA VAL A 148 12.74 9.43 -3.51
C VAL A 148 13.71 9.15 -4.66
N ALA A 149 14.87 8.54 -4.39
CA ALA A 149 15.82 8.16 -5.43
C ALA A 149 15.21 7.14 -6.41
N LYS A 150 14.51 6.10 -5.91
CA LYS A 150 13.80 5.10 -6.73
C LYS A 150 12.68 5.73 -7.56
N LEU A 151 11.90 6.64 -6.98
CA LEU A 151 10.84 7.35 -7.69
C LEU A 151 11.40 8.22 -8.82
N ASN A 152 12.50 8.94 -8.55
CA ASN A 152 13.18 9.76 -9.56
C ASN A 152 13.69 8.90 -10.73
N ASP A 153 14.33 7.76 -10.44
CA ASP A 153 14.79 6.84 -11.48
C ASP A 153 13.64 6.35 -12.36
N ARG A 154 12.51 5.95 -11.75
CA ARG A 154 11.28 5.57 -12.48
C ARG A 154 10.79 6.69 -13.39
N TYR A 155 10.73 7.91 -12.86
CA TYR A 155 10.29 9.08 -13.62
C TYR A 155 11.18 9.32 -14.85
N PHE A 156 12.51 9.26 -14.70
CA PHE A 156 13.44 9.42 -15.82
C PHE A 156 13.35 8.27 -16.84
N ASN A 157 13.00 7.07 -16.39
CA ASN A 157 12.81 5.89 -17.23
C ASN A 157 11.38 5.76 -17.81
N GLY A 158 10.49 6.73 -17.55
CA GLY A 158 9.11 6.72 -18.02
C GLY A 158 8.22 5.66 -17.37
N GLY A 159 8.63 5.11 -16.23
CA GLY A 159 7.85 4.17 -15.43
C GLY A 159 6.84 4.88 -14.53
N SER A 160 5.68 4.26 -14.34
CA SER A 160 4.72 4.65 -13.31
C SER A 160 4.91 3.79 -12.05
N LEU A 161 4.73 4.39 -10.88
CA LEU A 161 4.76 3.66 -9.61
C LEU A 161 3.36 3.17 -9.26
N HIS A 162 3.19 1.85 -9.16
CA HIS A 162 1.95 1.27 -8.68
C HIS A 162 1.91 1.33 -7.15
N CYS A 163 0.75 1.65 -6.56
CA CYS A 163 0.60 1.74 -5.10
C CYS A 163 0.95 0.44 -4.36
N TYR A 164 0.72 -0.71 -5.00
CA TYR A 164 1.16 -2.01 -4.45
C TYR A 164 2.70 -2.05 -4.29
N ASP A 165 3.43 -1.62 -5.31
CA ASP A 165 4.91 -1.63 -5.30
C ASP A 165 5.45 -0.60 -4.31
N GLU A 166 4.85 0.59 -4.25
CA GLU A 166 5.21 1.63 -3.28
C GLU A 166 5.08 1.14 -1.83
N ILE A 167 3.93 0.56 -1.48
CA ILE A 167 3.70 0.01 -0.14
C ILE A 167 4.65 -1.14 0.12
N ASN A 168 4.85 -2.03 -0.86
CA ASN A 168 5.75 -3.18 -0.70
C ASN A 168 7.18 -2.76 -0.47
N GLU A 169 7.68 -1.78 -1.21
CA GLU A 169 9.02 -1.24 -1.04
C GLU A 169 9.25 -0.72 0.37
N ILE A 170 8.27 -0.01 0.95
CA ILE A 170 8.34 0.44 2.34
C ILE A 170 8.36 -0.77 3.28
N LEU A 171 7.40 -1.68 3.13
CA LEU A 171 7.23 -2.81 4.05
C LEU A 171 8.38 -3.83 3.97
N SER A 172 9.09 -3.92 2.84
CA SER A 172 10.23 -4.82 2.66
C SER A 172 11.58 -4.14 2.84
N TRP A 173 11.62 -2.81 3.04
CA TRP A 173 12.89 -2.09 3.10
C TRP A 173 13.73 -2.50 4.32
N SER A 174 15.03 -2.62 4.12
CA SER A 174 16.04 -2.73 5.17
C SER A 174 17.30 -1.97 4.74
N PRO A 175 18.10 -1.46 5.68
CA PRO A 175 19.37 -0.81 5.35
C PRO A 175 20.29 -1.72 4.55
N ALA A 176 21.00 -1.19 3.56
CA ALA A 176 21.88 -1.98 2.67
C ALA A 176 22.98 -2.76 3.41
N GLU A 177 23.37 -2.30 4.60
CA GLU A 177 24.34 -2.95 5.48
C GLU A 177 23.88 -4.34 5.97
N TRP A 178 22.61 -4.71 5.73
CA TRP A 178 21.98 -5.94 6.21
C TRP A 178 21.73 -7.00 5.15
N ASP A 179 21.70 -6.64 3.87
CA ASP A 179 21.50 -7.60 2.77
C ASP A 179 22.64 -8.64 2.64
N GLY A 180 23.66 -8.57 3.51
CA GLY A 180 24.81 -9.46 3.55
C GLY A 180 25.10 -10.17 4.88
N SER A 181 24.23 -10.08 5.91
CA SER A 181 24.44 -10.85 7.16
C SER A 181 23.40 -11.98 7.31
N ASP A 182 23.86 -13.22 7.12
CA ASP A 182 23.11 -14.46 7.42
C ASP A 182 22.59 -14.52 8.90
N GLU A 183 22.99 -13.59 9.77
CA GLU A 183 22.61 -13.50 11.18
C GLU A 183 21.20 -12.92 11.44
N ALA A 184 20.58 -12.23 10.47
CA ALA A 184 19.26 -11.62 10.66
C ALA A 184 18.13 -12.67 10.66
N ASP A 185 18.21 -13.67 9.77
CA ASP A 185 17.26 -14.78 9.68
C ASP A 185 17.35 -15.71 10.91
N ASP A 186 18.55 -15.92 11.46
CA ASP A 186 18.75 -16.74 12.66
C ASP A 186 18.14 -16.08 13.92
N LYS A 187 18.13 -14.74 14.00
CA LYS A 187 17.51 -14.02 15.13
C LYS A 187 15.99 -13.99 15.04
N LEU A 188 15.43 -13.88 13.83
CA LEU A 188 13.98 -13.96 13.61
C LEU A 188 13.40 -15.33 14.01
N ARG A 189 14.11 -16.43 13.71
CA ARG A 189 13.71 -17.78 14.14
C ARG A 189 13.85 -17.94 15.66
N ALA A 190 14.87 -17.37 16.27
CA ALA A 190 15.06 -17.45 17.72
C ALA A 190 13.96 -16.72 18.51
N VAL A 191 13.52 -15.55 18.04
CA VAL A 191 12.44 -14.78 18.70
C VAL A 191 11.08 -15.48 18.54
N GLN A 192 10.80 -16.05 17.37
CA GLN A 192 9.58 -16.84 17.15
C GLN A 192 9.53 -18.10 18.02
N GLU A 193 10.68 -18.76 18.25
CA GLU A 193 10.77 -19.93 19.14
C GLU A 193 10.68 -19.60 20.64
N GLU A 194 10.92 -18.35 21.05
CA GLU A 194 10.74 -17.90 22.44
C GLU A 194 9.28 -17.54 22.73
N ASP A 195 8.60 -16.84 21.81
CA ASP A 195 7.17 -16.51 21.95
C ASP A 195 6.28 -17.78 21.96
N GLU A 196 6.61 -18.82 21.18
CA GLU A 196 5.89 -20.10 21.21
C GLU A 196 6.07 -20.90 22.52
N LYS A 197 7.16 -20.66 23.26
CA LYS A 197 7.43 -21.33 24.55
C LYS A 197 6.72 -20.64 25.71
N GLU A 198 6.49 -19.33 25.62
CA GLU A 198 5.73 -18.59 26.64
C GLU A 198 4.21 -18.85 26.57
N GLU A 199 3.66 -19.15 25.39
CA GLU A 199 2.23 -19.50 25.26
C GLU A 199 1.88 -20.95 25.70
N GLN A 200 2.88 -21.81 25.91
CA GLN A 200 2.68 -23.21 26.34
C GLN A 200 3.01 -23.47 27.83
N SER A 201 3.37 -22.45 28.60
CA SER A 201 3.62 -22.53 30.05
C SER A 201 2.53 -21.87 30.89
#